data_AF-A0A2P6WBZ1-F1
#
_entry.id   AF-A0A2P6WBZ1-F1
#
_cell.length_a   1.000
_cell.length_b   1.000
_cell.length_c   1.000
_cell.angle_alpha   90.00
_cell.angle_beta   90.00
_cell.angle_gamma   90.00
#
_symmetry.space_group_name_H-M   'P 1'
#
loop_
_entity.id
_entity.type
_entity.pdbx_description
1 polymer ?
#
loop_
_entity_poly.entity_id
_entity_poly.type
_entity_poly.pdbx_seq_one_letter_code
_entity_poly.pdbx_strand_id
1 'polypeptide(L)'
;MTKHNANNERIKRQYFAFLKDAKGNSEPTVDAAAKAIHRFEVYTKQRDFKQFHVEQAMAFKRHLAEQKGHRSGEKLSKATLHATLTQLKVFFQWLSREPGYKSQIRFSDAEFFNLLDKDVRIATAQREQKAPTLEQVKHVIRSMPSGTEIERRDRALIAFTILTGARDSAIASMKLKHVDLSADKVFQDAREVNTKFSKTFPTFFFPVGDEIRAIVADWVAYLRKEKLWGNDDPLFPATCVTVNAARQFEVTGLERKHWSNASRIRKIFHEAFVRAGLPYFNPHSFRNTLVQLGQDREQLKAFHVSRPRFTRFGGMVEGTTGVNMFRPISLKSPLNCQY
;
A
#
# COMPACT_ATOMS: atom_id res chain seq x y z
N MET A 1 7.43 -17.34 31.71
CA MET A 1 6.47 -17.60 30.62
C MET A 1 5.15 -16.94 30.96
N THR A 2 4.63 -16.07 30.10
CA THR A 2 3.31 -15.46 30.32
C THR A 2 2.24 -16.55 30.21
N LYS A 3 1.47 -16.80 31.27
CA LYS A 3 0.41 -17.82 31.25
C LYS A 3 -0.77 -17.27 30.44
N HIS A 4 -0.94 -17.74 29.22
CA HIS A 4 -2.09 -17.40 28.39
C HIS A 4 -3.38 -17.97 28.99
N ASN A 5 -4.49 -17.23 28.85
CA ASN A 5 -5.79 -17.72 29.27
C ASN A 5 -6.40 -18.62 28.19
N ALA A 6 -6.67 -19.89 28.52
CA ALA A 6 -7.21 -20.86 27.59
C ALA A 6 -8.57 -20.46 27.00
N ASN A 7 -9.43 -19.78 27.76
CA ASN A 7 -10.73 -19.29 27.26
C ASN A 7 -10.52 -18.18 26.22
N ASN A 8 -9.59 -17.26 26.47
CA ASN A 8 -9.26 -16.19 25.54
C ASN A 8 -8.72 -16.75 24.22
N GLU A 9 -7.82 -17.75 24.29
CA GLU A 9 -7.29 -18.37 23.07
C GLU A 9 -8.38 -19.06 22.24
N ARG A 10 -9.34 -19.75 22.90
CA ARG A 10 -10.47 -20.38 22.21
C ARG A 10 -11.35 -19.37 21.50
N ILE A 11 -11.75 -18.28 22.19
CA ILE A 11 -12.65 -17.29 21.60
C ILE A 11 -11.96 -16.43 20.54
N LYS A 12 -10.65 -16.16 20.67
CA LYS A 12 -9.85 -15.51 19.61
C LYS A 12 -9.83 -16.34 18.33
N ARG A 13 -9.63 -17.66 18.43
CA ARG A 13 -9.67 -18.54 17.25
C ARG A 13 -11.03 -18.48 16.54
N GLN A 14 -12.12 -18.49 17.29
CA GLN A 14 -13.47 -18.34 16.75
C GLN A 14 -13.65 -16.97 16.08
N TYR A 15 -13.18 -15.90 16.71
CA TYR A 15 -13.23 -14.56 16.13
C TYR A 15 -12.42 -14.44 14.84
N PHE A 16 -11.21 -15.01 14.79
CA PHE A 16 -10.37 -14.98 13.60
C PHE A 16 -10.99 -15.79 12.46
N ALA A 17 -11.59 -16.95 12.75
CA ALA A 17 -12.39 -17.70 11.79
C ALA A 17 -13.59 -16.88 11.30
N PHE A 18 -14.32 -16.21 12.19
CA PHE A 18 -15.42 -15.32 11.82
C PHE A 18 -14.97 -14.18 10.90
N LEU A 19 -13.85 -13.51 11.23
CA LEU A 19 -13.29 -12.45 10.38
C LEU A 19 -12.89 -12.97 9.00
N LYS A 20 -12.25 -14.14 8.94
CA LYS A 20 -11.76 -14.71 7.69
C LYS A 20 -12.90 -15.27 6.83
N ASP A 21 -13.71 -16.15 7.41
CA ASP A 21 -14.62 -17.01 6.66
C ASP A 21 -16.02 -16.40 6.55
N ALA A 22 -16.51 -15.71 7.59
CA ALA A 22 -17.84 -15.09 7.56
C ALA A 22 -17.82 -13.64 7.06
N LYS A 23 -16.78 -12.86 7.40
CA LYS A 23 -16.62 -11.48 6.91
C LYS A 23 -15.82 -11.37 5.61
N GLY A 24 -15.13 -12.44 5.19
CA GLY A 24 -14.31 -12.42 3.99
C GLY A 24 -13.12 -11.47 4.08
N ASN A 25 -12.64 -11.16 5.30
CA ASN A 25 -11.53 -10.24 5.48
C ASN A 25 -10.20 -10.89 5.03
N SER A 26 -9.31 -10.05 4.51
CA SER A 26 -7.95 -10.47 4.16
C SER A 26 -7.11 -10.80 5.40
N GLU A 27 -6.11 -11.66 5.24
CA GLU A 27 -5.18 -12.06 6.31
C GLU A 27 -4.53 -10.85 7.03
N PRO A 28 -4.05 -9.79 6.35
CA PRO A 28 -3.54 -8.60 7.04
C PRO A 28 -4.56 -7.88 7.93
N THR A 29 -5.85 -7.99 7.61
CA THR A 29 -6.93 -7.41 8.42
C THR A 29 -7.14 -8.26 9.68
N VAL A 30 -7.09 -9.58 9.55
CA VAL A 30 -7.15 -10.51 10.70
C VAL A 30 -5.93 -10.33 11.60
N ASP A 31 -4.74 -10.19 11.04
CA ASP A 31 -3.51 -9.91 11.78
C ASP A 31 -3.56 -8.58 12.54
N ALA A 32 -4.16 -7.55 11.94
CA ALA A 32 -4.35 -6.27 12.61
C ALA A 32 -5.26 -6.40 13.84
N ALA A 33 -6.34 -7.19 13.73
CA ALA A 33 -7.22 -7.49 14.85
C ALA A 33 -6.49 -8.31 15.92
N ALA A 34 -5.79 -9.37 15.53
CA ALA A 34 -5.01 -10.23 16.42
C ALA A 34 -3.95 -9.42 17.21
N LYS A 35 -3.23 -8.52 16.53
CA LYS A 35 -2.25 -7.62 17.14
C LYS A 35 -2.89 -6.67 18.14
N ALA A 36 -4.06 -6.12 17.83
CA ALA A 36 -4.77 -5.21 18.74
C ALA A 36 -5.26 -5.95 19.99
N ILE A 37 -5.87 -7.12 19.82
CA ILE A 37 -6.34 -7.98 20.93
C ILE A 37 -5.15 -8.39 21.80
N HIS A 38 -4.06 -8.87 21.20
CA HIS A 38 -2.88 -9.26 21.96
C HIS A 38 -2.30 -8.10 22.79
N ARG A 39 -2.25 -6.88 22.25
CA ARG A 39 -1.83 -5.69 23.02
C ARG A 39 -2.72 -5.44 24.24
N PHE A 40 -4.03 -5.60 24.09
CA PHE A 40 -4.98 -5.46 25.18
C PHE A 40 -4.78 -6.57 26.23
N GLU A 41 -4.61 -7.82 25.82
CA GLU A 41 -4.33 -8.94 26.74
C GLU A 41 -3.02 -8.77 27.49
N VAL A 42 -1.96 -8.29 26.84
CA VAL A 42 -0.70 -7.98 27.52
C VAL A 42 -0.91 -6.93 28.60
N TYR A 43 -1.66 -5.87 28.30
CA TYR A 43 -2.00 -4.82 29.26
C TYR A 43 -2.83 -5.33 30.45
N THR A 44 -3.83 -6.17 30.19
CA THR A 44 -4.69 -6.75 31.24
C THR A 44 -4.08 -7.97 31.92
N LYS A 45 -2.82 -8.31 31.63
CA LYS A 45 -2.12 -9.49 32.17
C LYS A 45 -2.85 -10.80 31.87
N GLN A 46 -3.40 -10.93 30.67
CA GLN A 46 -4.09 -12.12 30.17
C GLN A 46 -5.34 -12.48 30.98
N ARG A 47 -6.02 -11.50 31.60
CA ARG A 47 -7.32 -11.72 32.27
C ARG A 47 -8.36 -12.23 31.29
N ASP A 48 -9.30 -13.03 31.79
CA ASP A 48 -10.41 -13.56 30.99
C ASP A 48 -11.25 -12.39 30.43
N PHE A 49 -11.58 -12.44 29.14
CA PHE A 49 -12.40 -11.39 28.53
C PHE A 49 -13.79 -11.27 29.16
N LYS A 50 -14.30 -12.32 29.82
CA LYS A 50 -15.56 -12.24 30.60
C LYS A 50 -15.49 -11.23 31.75
N GLN A 51 -14.30 -10.90 32.23
CA GLN A 51 -14.08 -9.90 33.29
C GLN A 51 -13.86 -8.50 32.72
N PHE A 52 -14.27 -8.26 31.47
CA PHE A 52 -14.16 -6.95 30.85
C PHE A 52 -14.98 -5.92 31.63
N HIS A 53 -14.37 -4.77 31.88
CA HIS A 53 -15.01 -3.62 32.51
C HIS A 53 -14.60 -2.34 31.77
N VAL A 54 -15.50 -1.36 31.69
CA VAL A 54 -15.28 -0.11 30.94
C VAL A 54 -14.03 0.65 31.38
N GLU A 55 -13.66 0.56 32.66
CA GLU A 55 -12.42 1.13 33.19
C GLU A 55 -11.16 0.53 32.56
N GLN A 56 -11.17 -0.75 32.20
CA GLN A 56 -10.05 -1.38 31.51
C GLN A 56 -9.85 -0.76 30.12
N ALA A 57 -10.94 -0.49 29.39
CA ALA A 57 -10.88 0.17 28.09
C ALA A 57 -10.37 1.62 28.22
N MET A 58 -10.87 2.37 29.21
CA MET A 58 -10.42 3.73 29.47
C MET A 58 -8.95 3.80 29.89
N ALA A 59 -8.52 2.92 30.79
CA ALA A 59 -7.14 2.86 31.26
C ALA A 59 -6.19 2.38 30.16
N PHE A 60 -6.60 1.39 29.36
CA PHE A 60 -5.84 0.94 28.19
C PHE A 60 -5.67 2.07 27.16
N LYS A 61 -6.71 2.85 26.90
CA LYS A 61 -6.65 4.00 25.98
C LYS A 61 -5.62 5.04 26.43
N ARG A 62 -5.56 5.34 27.73
CA ARG A 62 -4.55 6.25 28.32
C ARG A 62 -3.14 5.66 28.18
N HIS A 63 -2.96 4.39 28.57
CA HIS A 63 -1.70 3.68 28.44
C HIS A 63 -1.18 3.63 27.00
N LEU A 64 -2.05 3.30 26.04
CA LEU A 64 -1.71 3.22 24.63
C LEU A 64 -1.26 4.57 24.07
N ALA A 65 -1.85 5.68 24.53
CA ALA A 65 -1.48 7.03 24.12
C ALA A 65 -0.09 7.46 24.63
N GLU A 66 0.39 6.86 25.72
CA GLU A 66 1.72 7.09 26.29
C GLU A 66 2.79 6.17 25.69
N GLN A 67 2.36 5.05 25.09
CA GLN A 67 3.27 4.07 24.50
C GLN A 67 4.08 4.70 23.37
N LYS A 68 5.39 4.42 23.38
CA LYS A 68 6.31 4.81 22.31
C LYS A 68 6.34 3.75 21.20
N GLY A 69 6.39 4.21 19.95
CA GLY A 69 6.57 3.34 18.80
C GLY A 69 8.00 2.79 18.77
N HIS A 70 8.14 1.47 18.64
CA HIS A 70 9.46 0.81 18.65
C HIS A 70 10.42 1.33 17.57
N ARG A 71 9.91 1.80 16.42
CA ARG A 71 10.73 2.32 15.31
C ARG A 71 11.05 3.81 15.42
N SER A 72 10.14 4.63 15.95
CA SER A 72 10.30 6.08 15.99
C SER A 72 10.83 6.60 17.34
N GLY A 73 10.65 5.86 18.43
CA GLY A 73 10.91 6.34 19.79
C GLY A 73 9.91 7.40 20.28
N GLU A 74 9.08 7.93 19.39
CA GLU A 74 8.00 8.87 19.69
C GLU A 74 6.72 8.17 20.14
N LYS A 75 5.81 8.91 20.78
CA LYS A 75 4.48 8.42 21.13
C LYS A 75 3.73 7.92 19.88
N LEU A 76 2.87 6.91 20.05
CA LEU A 76 2.04 6.40 18.95
C LEU A 76 1.18 7.50 18.34
N SER A 77 1.14 7.53 17.00
CA SER A 77 0.31 8.49 16.27
C SER A 77 -1.18 8.30 16.55
N LYS A 78 -1.98 9.38 16.48
CA LYS A 78 -3.44 9.30 16.64
C LYS A 78 -4.09 8.31 15.66
N ALA A 79 -3.56 8.18 14.44
CA ALA A 79 -4.00 7.17 13.46
C ALA A 79 -3.76 5.74 13.96
N THR A 80 -2.61 5.46 14.56
CA THR A 80 -2.30 4.15 15.14
C THR A 80 -3.16 3.82 16.36
N LEU A 81 -3.42 4.82 17.21
CA LEU A 81 -4.34 4.68 18.35
C LEU A 81 -5.74 4.35 17.85
N HIS A 82 -6.25 5.16 16.90
CA HIS A 82 -7.57 4.97 16.33
C HIS A 82 -7.73 3.57 15.74
N ALA A 83 -6.80 3.14 14.88
CA ALA A 83 -6.85 1.81 14.27
C ALA A 83 -6.84 0.67 15.30
N THR A 84 -6.01 0.77 16.34
CA THR A 84 -5.94 -0.27 17.39
C THR A 84 -7.25 -0.32 18.19
N LEU A 85 -7.77 0.84 18.58
CA LEU A 85 -8.98 0.94 19.39
C LEU A 85 -10.24 0.55 18.61
N THR A 86 -10.31 0.85 17.30
CA THR A 86 -11.39 0.38 16.43
C THR A 86 -11.42 -1.14 16.34
N GLN A 87 -10.26 -1.81 16.22
CA GLN A 87 -10.21 -3.28 16.21
C GLN A 87 -10.72 -3.87 17.53
N LEU A 88 -10.32 -3.28 18.67
CA LEU A 88 -10.81 -3.71 19.98
C LEU A 88 -12.30 -3.47 20.16
N LYS A 89 -12.80 -2.31 19.75
CA LYS A 89 -14.23 -2.00 19.75
C LYS A 89 -15.03 -3.05 18.98
N VAL A 90 -14.64 -3.33 17.74
CA VAL A 90 -15.35 -4.31 16.89
C VAL A 90 -15.28 -5.72 17.51
N PHE A 91 -14.14 -6.10 18.10
CA PHE A 91 -14.00 -7.37 18.80
C PHE A 91 -14.95 -7.48 20.01
N PHE A 92 -14.99 -6.49 20.89
CA PHE A 92 -15.85 -6.52 22.08
C PHE A 92 -17.35 -6.38 21.73
N GLN A 93 -17.69 -5.67 20.65
CA GLN A 93 -19.05 -5.63 20.10
C GLN A 93 -19.49 -6.99 19.54
N TRP A 94 -18.57 -7.74 18.92
CA TRP A 94 -18.83 -9.11 18.50
C TRP A 94 -18.98 -10.02 19.73
N LEU A 95 -18.04 -9.93 20.67
CA LEU A 95 -18.02 -10.73 21.89
C LEU A 95 -19.29 -10.57 22.73
N SER A 96 -19.87 -9.36 22.80
CA SER A 96 -21.14 -9.11 23.52
C SER A 96 -22.34 -9.87 22.93
N ARG A 97 -22.21 -10.47 21.74
CA ARG A 97 -23.26 -11.25 21.08
C ARG A 97 -23.02 -12.75 21.19
N GLU A 98 -21.81 -13.16 21.56
CA GLU A 98 -21.44 -14.57 21.60
C GLU A 98 -21.97 -15.28 22.85
N PRO A 99 -22.33 -16.59 22.73
CA PRO A 99 -22.74 -17.40 23.86
C PRO A 99 -21.70 -17.39 25.00
N GLY A 100 -22.17 -17.21 26.23
CA GLY A 100 -21.31 -17.15 27.42
C GLY A 100 -20.65 -15.79 27.70
N TYR A 101 -20.80 -14.81 26.80
CA TYR A 101 -20.31 -13.43 26.98
C TYR A 101 -21.43 -12.39 26.99
N LYS A 102 -22.57 -12.66 26.33
CA LYS A 102 -23.74 -11.76 26.27
C LYS A 102 -24.25 -11.27 27.62
N SER A 103 -24.17 -12.08 28.68
CA SER A 103 -24.59 -11.69 30.04
C SER A 103 -23.55 -10.87 30.79
N GLN A 104 -22.28 -10.87 30.36
CA GLN A 104 -21.15 -10.24 31.05
C GLN A 104 -20.70 -8.94 30.38
N ILE A 105 -20.90 -8.81 29.07
CA ILE A 105 -20.40 -7.69 28.27
C ILE A 105 -21.57 -7.06 27.54
N ARG A 106 -21.82 -5.76 27.76
CA ARG A 106 -22.83 -5.02 26.99
C ARG A 106 -22.20 -4.48 25.72
N PHE A 107 -23.00 -4.40 24.66
CA PHE A 107 -22.57 -3.81 23.39
C PHE A 107 -22.05 -2.36 23.57
N SER A 108 -22.71 -1.58 24.43
CA SER A 108 -22.33 -0.21 24.77
C SER A 108 -20.96 -0.10 25.43
N ASP A 109 -20.51 -1.12 26.14
CA ASP A 109 -19.24 -1.07 26.89
C ASP A 109 -18.04 -1.03 25.93
N ALA A 110 -18.20 -1.59 24.72
CA ALA A 110 -17.21 -1.50 23.67
C ALA A 110 -17.03 -0.08 23.11
N GLU A 111 -18.02 0.82 23.26
CA GLU A 111 -17.91 2.22 22.82
C GLU A 111 -16.86 3.01 23.63
N PHE A 112 -16.48 2.54 24.82
CA PHE A 112 -15.43 3.19 25.63
C PHE A 112 -14.04 3.13 24.98
N PHE A 113 -13.84 2.28 23.98
CA PHE A 113 -12.66 2.28 23.12
C PHE A 113 -12.61 3.48 22.16
N ASN A 114 -13.71 4.20 21.91
CA ASN A 114 -13.70 5.37 21.04
C ASN A 114 -12.68 6.44 21.53
N LEU A 115 -11.97 7.04 20.57
CA LEU A 115 -11.21 8.27 20.82
C LEU A 115 -12.17 9.46 20.89
N LEU A 116 -11.68 10.58 21.43
CA LEU A 116 -12.39 11.85 21.34
C LEU A 116 -12.54 12.26 19.87
N ASP A 117 -13.65 12.89 19.50
CA ASP A 117 -13.89 13.31 18.11
C ASP A 117 -12.78 14.18 17.53
N LYS A 118 -12.19 15.07 18.35
CA LYS A 118 -11.02 15.86 17.95
C LYS A 118 -9.83 14.98 17.56
N ASP A 119 -9.60 13.90 18.31
CA ASP A 119 -8.50 12.97 18.05
C ASP A 119 -8.81 12.08 16.85
N VAL A 120 -10.08 11.71 16.63
CA VAL A 120 -10.53 11.02 15.41
C VAL A 120 -10.30 11.90 14.19
N ARG A 121 -10.68 13.18 14.24
CA ARG A 121 -10.42 14.16 13.17
C ARG A 121 -8.93 14.29 12.87
N ILE A 122 -8.08 14.35 13.90
CA ILE A 122 -6.61 14.37 13.72
C ILE A 122 -6.09 13.05 13.14
N ALA A 123 -6.65 11.92 13.57
CA ALA A 123 -6.26 10.58 13.10
C ALA A 123 -6.61 10.35 11.62
N THR A 124 -7.71 10.94 11.14
CA THR A 124 -8.20 10.80 9.77
C THR A 124 -7.80 11.96 8.86
N ALA A 125 -7.26 13.05 9.41
CA ALA A 125 -6.77 14.19 8.64
C ALA A 125 -5.72 13.76 7.62
N GLN A 126 -5.93 14.16 6.37
CA GLN A 126 -4.95 13.94 5.31
C GLN A 126 -3.77 14.88 5.53
N ARG A 127 -2.57 14.32 5.61
CA ARG A 127 -1.32 15.08 5.66
C ARG A 127 -0.78 15.24 4.25
N GLU A 128 -0.27 16.41 3.93
CA GLU A 128 0.51 16.62 2.71
C GLU A 128 1.74 15.71 2.76
N GLN A 129 1.77 14.72 1.87
CA GLN A 129 2.89 13.79 1.79
C GLN A 129 3.96 14.41 0.91
N LYS A 130 5.15 14.64 1.47
CA LYS A 130 6.33 15.02 0.69
C LYS A 130 6.55 13.97 -0.40
N ALA A 131 6.58 14.42 -1.65
CA ALA A 131 6.82 13.62 -2.85
C ALA A 131 8.07 14.16 -3.56
N PRO A 132 8.83 13.31 -4.27
CA PRO A 132 9.94 13.80 -5.09
C PRO A 132 9.39 14.55 -6.30
N THR A 133 10.12 15.55 -6.79
CA THR A 133 9.82 16.17 -8.08
C THR A 133 10.15 15.20 -9.23
N LEU A 134 9.58 15.43 -10.41
CA LEU A 134 9.92 14.61 -11.58
C LEU A 134 11.42 14.66 -11.90
N GLU A 135 12.04 15.84 -11.78
CA GLU A 135 13.48 16.01 -12.00
C GLU A 135 14.32 15.25 -10.98
N GLN A 136 13.90 15.19 -9.71
CA GLN A 136 14.54 14.34 -8.71
C GLN A 136 14.44 12.86 -9.09
N VAL A 137 13.28 12.39 -9.56
CA VAL A 137 13.12 11.00 -10.02
C VAL A 137 14.03 10.72 -11.23
N LYS A 138 14.11 11.63 -12.20
CA LYS A 138 15.02 11.51 -13.36
C LYS A 138 16.48 11.46 -12.93
N HIS A 139 16.89 12.32 -12.00
CA HIS A 139 18.23 12.32 -11.42
C HIS A 139 18.56 10.98 -10.75
N VAL A 140 17.64 10.42 -9.96
CA VAL A 140 17.79 9.09 -9.35
C VAL A 140 18.02 8.04 -10.43
N ILE A 141 17.17 7.96 -11.44
CA ILE A 141 17.26 6.96 -12.51
C ILE A 141 18.59 7.08 -13.29
N ARG A 142 19.07 8.29 -13.56
CA ARG A 142 20.35 8.53 -14.24
C ARG A 142 21.56 8.13 -13.38
N SER A 143 21.45 8.26 -12.07
CA SER A 143 22.52 7.92 -11.11
C SER A 143 22.61 6.41 -10.81
N MET A 144 21.63 5.62 -11.26
CA MET A 144 21.63 4.18 -11.08
C MET A 144 22.54 3.50 -12.12
N PRO A 145 23.35 2.51 -11.70
CA PRO A 145 24.20 1.76 -12.62
C PRO A 145 23.34 0.87 -13.53
N SER A 146 23.96 0.34 -14.58
CA SER A 146 23.30 -0.53 -15.56
C SER A 146 24.26 -1.55 -16.19
N GLY A 147 25.37 -1.86 -15.51
CA GLY A 147 26.40 -2.76 -16.01
C GLY A 147 25.99 -4.22 -15.93
N THR A 148 25.28 -4.61 -14.87
CA THR A 148 24.76 -5.98 -14.69
C THR A 148 23.27 -6.07 -14.97
N GLU A 149 22.76 -7.28 -15.19
CA GLU A 149 21.31 -7.50 -15.37
C GLU A 149 20.49 -7.13 -14.13
N ILE A 150 21.08 -7.26 -12.94
CA ILE A 150 20.46 -6.84 -11.67
C ILE A 150 20.30 -5.33 -11.62
N GLU A 151 21.34 -4.60 -12.00
CA GLU A 151 21.33 -3.14 -12.03
C GLU A 151 20.35 -2.61 -13.08
N ARG A 152 20.30 -3.24 -14.27
CA ARG A 152 19.31 -2.93 -15.31
C ARG A 152 17.88 -3.16 -14.82
N ARG A 153 17.61 -4.29 -14.15
CA ARG A 153 16.31 -4.58 -13.54
C ARG A 153 15.91 -3.51 -12.54
N ASP A 154 16.82 -3.16 -11.64
CA ASP A 154 16.55 -2.23 -10.54
C ASP A 154 16.28 -0.81 -11.08
N ARG A 155 17.05 -0.36 -12.08
CA ARG A 155 16.82 0.90 -12.79
C ARG A 155 15.49 0.91 -13.54
N ALA A 156 15.17 -0.17 -14.25
CA ALA A 156 13.90 -0.32 -14.95
C ALA A 156 12.70 -0.36 -14.00
N LEU A 157 12.87 -0.89 -12.78
CA LEU A 157 11.83 -0.91 -11.76
C LEU A 157 11.47 0.50 -11.26
N ILE A 158 12.46 1.37 -11.01
CA ILE A 158 12.18 2.77 -10.63
C ILE A 158 11.48 3.49 -11.79
N ALA A 159 11.99 3.33 -13.01
CA ALA A 159 11.42 3.91 -14.22
C ALA A 159 9.96 3.45 -14.44
N PHE A 160 9.70 2.16 -14.33
CA PHE A 160 8.36 1.58 -14.46
C PHE A 160 7.39 2.10 -13.39
N THR A 161 7.87 2.29 -12.16
CA THR A 161 7.02 2.77 -11.07
C THR A 161 6.51 4.18 -11.34
N ILE A 162 7.35 5.11 -11.82
CA ILE A 162 6.91 6.47 -12.16
C ILE A 162 6.13 6.49 -13.48
N LEU A 163 6.49 5.63 -14.44
CA LEU A 163 5.79 5.52 -15.73
C LEU A 163 4.34 5.05 -15.58
N THR A 164 4.04 4.25 -14.55
CA THR A 164 2.71 3.62 -14.37
C THR A 164 1.98 4.03 -13.09
N GLY A 165 2.68 4.54 -12.08
CA GLY A 165 2.10 4.76 -10.74
C GLY A 165 1.59 3.47 -10.07
N ALA A 166 2.01 2.30 -10.54
CA ALA A 166 1.59 1.02 -10.00
C ALA A 166 2.01 0.85 -8.54
N ARG A 167 1.23 0.09 -7.77
CA ARG A 167 1.58 -0.22 -6.38
C ARG A 167 2.73 -1.22 -6.35
N ASP A 168 3.60 -1.12 -5.36
CA ASP A 168 4.74 -2.01 -5.16
C ASP A 168 4.30 -3.50 -5.15
N SER A 169 3.18 -3.83 -4.49
CA SER A 169 2.61 -5.19 -4.53
C SER A 169 2.24 -5.65 -5.94
N ALA A 170 1.66 -4.77 -6.76
CA ALA A 170 1.27 -5.08 -8.13
C ALA A 170 2.52 -5.31 -8.99
N ILE A 171 3.51 -4.40 -8.89
CA ILE A 171 4.79 -4.49 -9.59
C ILE A 171 5.49 -5.83 -9.29
N ALA A 172 5.53 -6.25 -8.02
CA ALA A 172 6.17 -7.50 -7.61
C ALA A 172 5.56 -8.75 -8.28
N SER A 173 4.26 -8.73 -8.60
CA SER A 173 3.51 -9.84 -9.21
C SER A 173 3.30 -9.71 -10.72
N MET A 174 3.76 -8.64 -11.36
CA MET A 174 3.52 -8.43 -12.79
C MET A 174 4.37 -9.37 -13.65
N LYS A 175 3.75 -9.92 -14.69
CA LYS A 175 4.38 -10.74 -15.73
C LYS A 175 4.59 -9.94 -17.01
N LEU A 176 5.41 -10.46 -17.92
CA LEU A 176 5.69 -9.84 -19.21
C LEU A 176 4.44 -9.60 -20.07
N LYS A 177 3.41 -10.45 -19.99
CA LYS A 177 2.15 -10.28 -20.74
C LYS A 177 1.30 -9.09 -20.30
N HIS A 178 1.55 -8.56 -19.10
CA HIS A 178 0.79 -7.40 -18.59
C HIS A 178 1.27 -6.08 -19.18
N VAL A 179 2.40 -6.06 -19.89
CA VAL A 179 2.97 -4.85 -20.52
C VAL A 179 2.73 -4.86 -22.01
N ASP A 180 2.08 -3.81 -22.49
CA ASP A 180 1.81 -3.53 -23.89
C ASP A 180 2.53 -2.23 -24.28
N LEU A 181 3.72 -2.38 -24.86
CA LEU A 181 4.56 -1.25 -25.26
C LEU A 181 4.05 -0.54 -26.53
N SER A 182 3.24 -1.18 -27.37
CA SER A 182 2.68 -0.52 -28.55
C SER A 182 1.47 0.35 -28.19
N ALA A 183 0.67 -0.09 -27.22
CA ALA A 183 -0.45 0.70 -26.70
C ALA A 183 -0.05 1.69 -25.57
N ASP A 184 1.21 1.66 -25.14
CA ASP A 184 1.73 2.37 -23.97
C ASP A 184 0.87 2.14 -22.73
N LYS A 185 0.69 0.85 -22.39
CA LYS A 185 -0.26 0.42 -21.37
C LYS A 185 0.27 -0.75 -20.56
N VAL A 186 -0.14 -0.77 -19.29
CA VAL A 186 -0.08 -1.92 -18.41
C VAL A 186 -1.48 -2.38 -18.05
N PHE A 187 -1.75 -3.67 -18.18
CA PHE A 187 -3.01 -4.28 -17.77
C PHE A 187 -2.84 -5.01 -16.44
N GLN A 188 -3.46 -4.51 -15.38
CA GLN A 188 -3.43 -5.13 -14.07
C GLN A 188 -4.62 -6.09 -13.96
N ASP A 189 -4.41 -7.36 -14.26
CA ASP A 189 -5.40 -8.42 -14.05
C ASP A 189 -5.36 -8.89 -12.59
N ALA A 190 -6.44 -8.69 -11.83
CA ALA A 190 -6.49 -9.06 -10.41
C ALA A 190 -6.36 -10.56 -10.12
N ARG A 191 -6.53 -11.42 -11.15
CA ARG A 191 -6.32 -12.87 -11.00
C ARG A 191 -4.85 -13.24 -10.90
N GLU A 192 -3.97 -12.40 -11.43
CA GLU A 192 -2.53 -12.67 -11.52
C GLU A 192 -1.66 -11.57 -10.90
N VAL A 193 -2.20 -10.37 -10.73
CA VAL A 193 -1.53 -9.19 -10.18
C VAL A 193 -2.14 -8.84 -8.83
N ASN A 194 -1.29 -8.68 -7.82
CA ASN A 194 -1.65 -8.30 -6.45
C ASN A 194 -2.11 -6.83 -6.37
N THR A 195 -3.30 -6.54 -6.90
CA THR A 195 -3.92 -5.22 -6.88
C THR A 195 -4.68 -4.97 -5.57
N LYS A 196 -4.82 -3.70 -5.20
CA LYS A 196 -5.63 -3.32 -4.04
C LYS A 196 -7.10 -3.62 -4.31
N PHE A 197 -7.74 -4.38 -3.43
CA PHE A 197 -9.14 -4.82 -3.54
C PHE A 197 -9.42 -5.69 -4.77
N SER A 198 -8.42 -6.42 -5.28
CA SER A 198 -8.57 -7.35 -6.41
C SER A 198 -9.26 -6.70 -7.62
N LYS A 199 -8.91 -5.44 -7.90
CA LYS A 199 -9.45 -4.70 -9.04
C LYS A 199 -8.65 -4.99 -10.31
N THR A 200 -9.36 -5.32 -11.38
CA THR A 200 -8.78 -5.39 -12.73
C THR A 200 -8.93 -4.04 -13.44
N PHE A 201 -7.84 -3.49 -13.96
CA PHE A 201 -7.88 -2.22 -14.69
C PHE A 201 -6.65 -2.01 -15.60
N PRO A 202 -6.81 -1.34 -16.75
CA PRO A 202 -5.69 -0.84 -17.51
C PRO A 202 -5.10 0.44 -16.87
N THR A 203 -3.82 0.68 -17.10
CA THR A 203 -3.14 1.94 -16.80
C THR A 203 -2.28 2.31 -17.99
N PHE A 204 -2.54 3.48 -18.58
CA PHE A 204 -1.70 4.00 -19.65
C PHE A 204 -0.46 4.68 -19.07
N PHE A 205 0.64 4.66 -19.82
CA PHE A 205 1.88 5.28 -19.39
C PHE A 205 1.70 6.78 -19.23
N PHE A 206 2.18 7.30 -18.10
CA PHE A 206 2.18 8.72 -17.83
C PHE A 206 3.26 9.42 -18.68
N PRO A 207 3.03 10.67 -19.14
CA PRO A 207 3.98 11.41 -19.96
C PRO A 207 5.11 11.99 -19.08
N VAL A 208 5.98 11.11 -18.58
CA VAL A 208 7.06 11.43 -17.62
C VAL A 208 8.45 11.57 -18.27
N GLY A 209 8.51 11.46 -19.60
CA GLY A 209 9.73 11.57 -20.41
C GLY A 209 9.99 10.29 -21.22
N ASP A 210 10.39 10.46 -22.48
CA ASP A 210 10.66 9.35 -23.40
C ASP A 210 11.83 8.50 -22.94
N GLU A 211 12.79 9.09 -22.23
CA GLU A 211 13.92 8.39 -21.63
C GLU A 211 13.47 7.35 -20.59
N ILE A 212 12.39 7.63 -19.85
CA ILE A 212 11.85 6.70 -18.85
C ILE A 212 11.14 5.53 -19.54
N ARG A 213 10.38 5.82 -20.59
CA ARG A 213 9.73 4.80 -21.42
C ARG A 213 10.77 3.88 -22.08
N ALA A 214 11.84 4.46 -22.63
CA ALA A 214 12.93 3.73 -23.27
C ALA A 214 13.57 2.71 -22.31
N ILE A 215 13.89 3.11 -21.07
CA ILE A 215 14.47 2.21 -20.07
C ILE A 215 13.57 0.98 -19.81
N VAL A 216 12.25 1.19 -19.74
CA VAL A 216 11.29 0.08 -19.55
C VAL A 216 11.20 -0.79 -20.80
N ALA A 217 11.20 -0.18 -21.98
CA ALA A 217 11.15 -0.91 -23.25
C ALA A 217 12.40 -1.78 -23.45
N ASP A 218 13.58 -1.24 -23.15
CA ASP A 218 14.87 -1.95 -23.21
C ASP A 218 14.90 -3.14 -22.25
N TRP A 219 14.36 -2.95 -21.04
CA TRP A 219 14.26 -4.03 -20.07
C TRP A 219 13.32 -5.16 -20.54
N VAL A 220 12.14 -4.82 -21.07
CA VAL A 220 11.22 -5.82 -21.63
C VAL A 220 11.83 -6.51 -22.85
N ALA A 221 12.55 -5.77 -23.69
CA ALA A 221 13.26 -6.33 -24.84
C ALA A 221 14.37 -7.27 -24.41
N TYR A 222 15.18 -6.92 -23.41
CA TYR A 222 16.20 -7.78 -22.82
C TYR A 222 15.60 -9.12 -22.35
N LEU A 223 14.52 -9.07 -21.58
CA LEU A 223 13.86 -10.29 -21.09
C LEU A 223 13.31 -11.16 -22.23
N ARG A 224 12.64 -10.56 -23.23
CA ARG A 224 12.02 -11.32 -24.32
C ARG A 224 13.01 -11.80 -25.38
N LYS A 225 14.00 -11.00 -25.75
CA LYS A 225 14.89 -11.24 -26.89
C LYS A 225 16.22 -11.86 -26.49
N GLU A 226 16.80 -11.44 -25.38
CA GLU A 226 18.11 -11.96 -24.93
C GLU A 226 17.93 -13.13 -23.96
N LYS A 227 17.04 -13.00 -22.97
CA LYS A 227 16.77 -14.09 -22.01
C LYS A 227 15.78 -15.13 -22.53
N LEU A 228 15.07 -14.84 -23.62
CA LEU A 228 14.03 -15.69 -24.22
C LEU A 228 12.92 -16.06 -23.22
N TRP A 229 12.50 -15.09 -22.41
CA TRP A 229 11.42 -15.27 -21.44
C TRP A 229 10.06 -15.09 -22.10
N GLY A 230 9.12 -15.94 -21.69
CA GLY A 230 7.76 -15.99 -22.19
C GLY A 230 6.82 -15.04 -21.48
N ASN A 231 5.57 -15.03 -21.96
CA ASN A 231 4.50 -14.16 -21.47
C ASN A 231 4.18 -14.33 -19.98
N ASP A 232 4.38 -15.53 -19.45
CA ASP A 232 4.11 -15.86 -18.05
C ASP A 232 5.29 -15.66 -17.10
N ASP A 233 6.46 -15.30 -17.62
CA ASP A 233 7.63 -14.99 -16.81
C ASP A 233 7.49 -13.62 -16.12
N PRO A 234 8.12 -13.44 -14.94
CA PRO A 234 8.03 -12.20 -14.17
C PRO A 234 8.62 -11.01 -14.91
N LEU A 235 7.92 -9.87 -14.90
CA LEU A 235 8.44 -8.59 -15.40
C LEU A 235 9.60 -8.10 -14.55
N PHE A 236 9.54 -8.29 -13.23
CA PHE A 236 10.62 -7.99 -12.29
C PHE A 236 10.99 -9.26 -11.51
N PRO A 237 11.94 -10.06 -12.02
CA PRO A 237 12.38 -11.32 -11.43
C PRO A 237 13.19 -11.16 -10.14
N ALA A 238 13.12 -12.19 -9.30
CA ALA A 238 13.98 -12.34 -8.15
C ALA A 238 15.45 -12.50 -8.54
N THR A 239 16.35 -12.15 -7.62
CA THR A 239 17.79 -12.38 -7.81
C THR A 239 18.10 -13.85 -7.57
N CYS A 240 18.75 -14.50 -8.53
CA CYS A 240 19.31 -15.84 -8.38
C CYS A 240 20.57 -15.76 -7.51
N VAL A 241 20.60 -16.60 -6.47
CA VAL A 241 21.73 -16.70 -5.54
C VAL A 241 22.13 -18.16 -5.44
N THR A 242 23.39 -18.46 -5.72
CA THR A 242 23.97 -19.81 -5.58
C THR A 242 25.08 -19.81 -4.53
N VAL A 243 25.52 -21.00 -4.14
CA VAL A 243 26.67 -21.17 -3.25
C VAL A 243 27.89 -21.43 -4.13
N ASN A 244 28.92 -20.60 -4.00
CA ASN A 244 30.17 -20.75 -4.75
C ASN A 244 31.08 -21.83 -4.14
N ALA A 245 32.21 -22.12 -4.79
CA ALA A 245 33.18 -23.12 -4.33
C ALA A 245 33.72 -22.86 -2.91
N ALA A 246 33.73 -21.60 -2.47
CA ALA A 246 34.13 -21.18 -1.13
C ALA A 246 33.00 -21.27 -0.09
N ARG A 247 31.86 -21.89 -0.44
CA ARG A 247 30.65 -21.98 0.39
C ARG A 247 30.03 -20.63 0.76
N GLN A 248 30.22 -19.61 -0.08
CA GLN A 248 29.65 -18.28 0.09
C GLN A 248 28.50 -18.06 -0.90
N PHE A 249 27.53 -17.24 -0.50
CA PHE A 249 26.43 -16.86 -1.38
C PHE A 249 26.91 -15.86 -2.43
N GLU A 250 26.63 -16.15 -3.69
CA GLU A 250 26.98 -15.31 -4.83
C GLU A 250 25.76 -15.06 -5.72
N VAL A 251 25.65 -13.83 -6.22
CA VAL A 251 24.60 -13.46 -7.16
C VAL A 251 25.01 -13.91 -8.55
N THR A 252 24.28 -14.87 -9.12
CA THR A 252 24.58 -15.44 -10.44
C THR A 252 23.65 -14.96 -11.55
N GLY A 253 22.58 -14.24 -11.20
CA GLY A 253 21.72 -13.61 -12.19
C GLY A 253 20.27 -13.46 -11.77
N LEU A 254 19.34 -13.70 -12.70
CA LEU A 254 17.90 -13.60 -12.49
C LEU A 254 17.24 -14.97 -12.38
N GLU A 255 16.34 -15.12 -11.42
CA GLU A 255 15.49 -16.31 -11.27
C GLU A 255 14.14 -16.07 -11.98
N ARG A 256 13.60 -17.09 -12.67
CA ARG A 256 12.26 -17.05 -13.30
C ARG A 256 11.12 -17.15 -12.27
N LYS A 257 11.19 -16.34 -11.22
CA LYS A 257 10.20 -16.25 -10.13
C LYS A 257 10.02 -14.82 -9.69
N HIS A 258 8.81 -14.50 -9.23
CA HIS A 258 8.54 -13.22 -8.56
C HIS A 258 9.24 -13.15 -7.21
N TRP A 259 9.49 -11.94 -6.71
CA TRP A 259 9.72 -11.77 -5.28
C TRP A 259 8.49 -12.19 -4.49
N SER A 260 8.70 -12.80 -3.31
CA SER A 260 7.61 -13.19 -2.40
C SER A 260 6.81 -12.00 -1.87
N ASN A 261 7.41 -10.80 -1.84
CA ASN A 261 6.74 -9.56 -1.44
C ASN A 261 7.48 -8.32 -1.96
N ALA A 262 6.88 -7.15 -1.76
CA ALA A 262 7.42 -5.86 -2.21
C ALA A 262 8.59 -5.30 -1.37
N SER A 263 9.14 -6.04 -0.40
CA SER A 263 10.23 -5.52 0.44
C SER A 263 11.52 -5.27 -0.36
N ARG A 264 11.79 -6.09 -1.39
CA ARG A 264 12.93 -5.87 -2.29
C ARG A 264 12.78 -4.58 -3.10
N ILE A 265 11.58 -4.30 -3.60
CA ILE A 265 11.24 -3.04 -4.28
C ILE A 265 11.55 -1.85 -3.38
N ARG A 266 11.10 -1.87 -2.12
CA ARG A 266 11.37 -0.78 -1.17
C ARG A 266 12.86 -0.60 -0.86
N LYS A 267 13.61 -1.71 -0.79
CA LYS A 267 15.06 -1.68 -0.61
C LYS A 267 15.76 -1.03 -1.82
N ILE A 268 15.39 -1.41 -3.04
CA ILE A 268 15.91 -0.81 -4.28
C ILE A 268 15.62 0.69 -4.31
N PHE A 269 14.39 1.10 -3.98
CA PHE A 269 14.03 2.52 -3.87
C PHE A 269 14.93 3.24 -2.87
N HIS A 270 15.09 2.70 -1.66
CA HIS A 270 15.94 3.30 -0.65
C HIS A 270 17.38 3.48 -1.12
N GLU A 271 17.98 2.42 -1.67
CA GLU A 271 19.36 2.46 -2.19
C GLU A 271 19.53 3.43 -3.35
N ALA A 272 18.56 3.52 -4.25
CA ALA A 272 18.59 4.44 -5.38
C ALA A 272 18.55 5.91 -4.93
N PHE A 273 17.66 6.26 -4.00
CA PHE A 273 17.57 7.62 -3.46
C PHE A 273 18.82 8.01 -2.66
N VAL A 274 19.31 7.11 -1.79
CA VAL A 274 20.54 7.34 -1.02
C VAL A 274 21.73 7.56 -1.95
N ARG A 275 21.88 6.74 -2.99
CA ARG A 275 22.96 6.88 -3.98
C ARG A 275 22.92 8.21 -4.73
N ALA A 276 21.72 8.71 -5.02
CA ALA A 276 21.52 9.98 -5.69
C ALA A 276 21.73 11.21 -4.76
N GLY A 277 22.06 10.99 -3.48
CA GLY A 277 22.21 12.06 -2.48
C GLY A 277 20.89 12.72 -2.08
N LEU A 278 19.76 12.03 -2.27
CA LEU A 278 18.42 12.56 -2.02
C LEU A 278 17.75 11.90 -0.81
N PRO A 279 16.80 12.59 -0.14
CA PRO A 279 15.98 11.98 0.89
C PRO A 279 15.23 10.75 0.34
N TYR A 280 15.06 9.73 1.17
CA TYR A 280 14.30 8.55 0.78
C TYR A 280 12.82 8.88 0.57
N PHE A 281 12.33 8.56 -0.63
CA PHE A 281 10.93 8.57 -0.99
C PHE A 281 10.46 7.15 -1.30
N ASN A 282 9.36 6.73 -0.66
CA ASN A 282 8.83 5.38 -0.84
C ASN A 282 8.09 5.23 -2.20
N PRO A 283 7.89 4.00 -2.71
CA PRO A 283 7.23 3.79 -4.01
C PRO A 283 5.85 4.44 -4.15
N HIS A 284 5.10 4.58 -3.06
CA HIS A 284 3.77 5.19 -3.10
C HIS A 284 3.82 6.69 -3.37
N SER A 285 4.88 7.37 -2.92
CA SER A 285 5.05 8.81 -3.10
C SER A 285 5.12 9.23 -4.57
N PHE A 286 5.54 8.36 -5.48
CA PHE A 286 5.55 8.63 -6.93
C PHE A 286 4.14 8.91 -7.46
N ARG A 287 3.11 8.32 -6.84
CA ARG A 287 1.72 8.61 -7.22
C ARG A 287 1.33 10.04 -6.86
N ASN A 288 1.89 10.60 -5.79
CA ASN A 288 1.69 12.01 -5.46
C ASN A 288 2.44 12.90 -6.44
N THR A 289 3.66 12.53 -6.87
CA THR A 289 4.37 13.21 -7.97
C THR A 289 3.52 13.25 -9.24
N LEU A 290 2.89 12.12 -9.62
CA LEU A 290 2.00 12.05 -10.78
C LEU A 290 0.73 12.89 -10.63
N VAL A 291 0.15 12.96 -9.43
CA VAL A 291 -0.99 13.84 -9.14
C VAL A 291 -0.59 15.31 -9.28
N GLN A 292 0.56 15.72 -8.72
CA GLN A 292 1.09 17.08 -8.84
C GLN A 292 1.33 17.45 -10.30
N LEU A 293 2.00 16.58 -11.07
CA LEU A 293 2.18 16.77 -12.52
C LEU A 293 0.86 16.93 -13.28
N GLY A 294 -0.19 16.22 -12.85
CA GLY A 294 -1.55 16.33 -13.40
C GLY A 294 -2.28 17.62 -13.05
N GLN A 295 -1.95 18.24 -11.93
CA GLN A 295 -2.50 19.53 -11.52
C GLN A 295 -1.77 20.69 -12.24
N ASP A 296 -0.45 20.57 -12.41
CA ASP A 296 0.39 21.63 -12.98
C ASP A 296 0.30 21.74 -14.52
N ARG A 297 -0.02 20.63 -15.22
CA ARG A 297 -0.08 20.62 -16.69
C ARG A 297 -1.50 20.61 -17.23
N GLU A 298 -1.86 21.62 -18.04
CA GLU A 298 -2.98 21.52 -19.00
C GLU A 298 -2.85 20.32 -19.95
N GLN A 299 -1.63 19.84 -20.21
CA GLN A 299 -1.36 18.72 -21.12
C GLN A 299 -1.94 17.37 -20.64
N LEU A 300 -2.16 17.17 -19.34
CA LEU A 300 -2.87 15.98 -18.85
C LEU A 300 -4.40 16.09 -19.03
N LYS A 301 -4.93 17.31 -19.19
CA LYS A 301 -6.31 17.51 -19.67
C LYS A 301 -6.45 17.10 -21.14
N ALA A 302 -5.42 17.34 -21.99
CA ALA A 302 -5.40 16.86 -23.38
C ALA A 302 -5.26 15.33 -23.50
N PHE A 303 -4.49 14.69 -22.61
CA PHE A 303 -4.44 13.22 -22.50
C PHE A 303 -5.81 12.61 -22.10
N HIS A 304 -6.64 13.39 -21.39
CA HIS A 304 -8.01 13.04 -20.99
C HIS A 304 -9.01 13.11 -22.15
N VAL A 305 -8.70 13.85 -23.23
CA VAL A 305 -9.60 14.10 -24.37
C VAL A 305 -9.41 13.05 -25.49
N SER A 306 -8.22 12.45 -25.62
CA SER A 306 -7.91 11.51 -26.71
C SER A 306 -8.02 10.02 -26.33
N ARG A 307 -8.27 9.69 -25.06
CA ARG A 307 -8.46 8.32 -24.56
C ARG A 307 -9.65 8.28 -23.59
N PRO A 308 -10.43 7.19 -23.53
CA PRO A 308 -11.66 7.14 -22.72
C PRO A 308 -11.38 7.57 -21.27
N ARG A 309 -12.21 8.52 -20.80
CA ARG A 309 -12.25 9.16 -19.48
C ARG A 309 -11.32 8.54 -18.43
N PHE A 310 -10.39 9.33 -17.93
CA PHE A 310 -9.51 9.03 -16.78
C PHE A 310 -10.37 9.00 -15.49
N THR A 311 -11.31 8.08 -15.35
CA THR A 311 -12.22 7.99 -14.18
C THR A 311 -11.69 7.10 -13.06
N ARG A 312 -10.45 6.60 -13.13
CA ARG A 312 -9.82 5.89 -12.00
C ARG A 312 -8.35 6.23 -11.87
N PHE A 313 -8.04 7.25 -11.07
CA PHE A 313 -6.74 7.37 -10.42
C PHE A 313 -6.52 6.14 -9.51
N GLY A 314 -5.86 5.13 -10.07
CA GLY A 314 -5.37 3.92 -9.43
C GLY A 314 -6.26 3.31 -8.34
N GLY A 315 -7.55 3.11 -8.65
CA GLY A 315 -8.47 2.32 -7.84
C GLY A 315 -8.90 2.96 -6.50
N MET A 316 -8.85 4.29 -6.35
CA MET A 316 -9.64 4.95 -5.30
C MET A 316 -11.12 4.62 -5.51
N VAL A 317 -11.79 4.14 -4.45
CA VAL A 317 -13.25 3.90 -4.44
C VAL A 317 -13.91 5.21 -4.04
N GLU A 318 -14.98 5.61 -4.73
CA GLU A 318 -15.94 6.57 -4.21
C GLU A 318 -16.57 5.98 -2.95
N GLY A 319 -16.07 6.42 -1.80
CA GLY A 319 -16.55 6.00 -0.49
C GLY A 319 -15.86 6.86 0.55
N THR A 320 -16.50 7.96 0.93
CA THR A 320 -16.11 8.92 1.99
C THR A 320 -14.83 9.75 1.80
N THR A 321 -14.16 9.67 0.65
CA THR A 321 -13.14 10.65 0.23
C THR A 321 -13.70 11.56 -0.87
N GLY A 322 -14.65 12.41 -0.51
CA GLY A 322 -15.22 13.40 -1.41
C GLY A 322 -14.47 14.72 -1.32
N VAL A 323 -13.40 14.87 -2.12
CA VAL A 323 -13.08 16.20 -2.63
C VAL A 323 -13.81 16.31 -3.96
N ASN A 324 -14.86 17.13 -4.01
CA ASN A 324 -15.44 17.63 -5.25
C ASN A 324 -14.32 18.40 -5.99
N MET A 325 -13.52 17.72 -6.82
CA MET A 325 -12.41 18.36 -7.51
C MET A 325 -12.57 18.44 -9.04
N PHE A 326 -13.72 18.09 -9.58
CA PHE A 326 -14.07 18.37 -10.97
C PHE A 326 -15.57 18.64 -11.11
N ARG A 327 -16.01 19.86 -10.79
CA ARG A 327 -17.21 20.41 -11.43
C ARG A 327 -16.76 21.15 -12.69
N PRO A 328 -17.32 20.88 -13.88
CA PRO A 328 -17.10 21.76 -15.02
C PRO A 328 -17.71 23.13 -14.69
N ILE A 329 -16.88 24.17 -14.72
CA ILE A 329 -17.35 25.54 -14.80
C ILE A 329 -18.11 25.64 -16.12
N SER A 330 -19.43 25.82 -16.04
CA SER A 330 -20.27 26.11 -17.21
C SER A 330 -19.82 27.46 -17.75
N LEU A 331 -19.02 27.44 -18.82
CA LEU A 331 -18.82 28.59 -19.68
C LEU A 331 -20.18 28.88 -20.34
N LYS A 332 -20.90 29.87 -19.80
CA LYS A 332 -21.98 30.52 -20.54
C LYS A 332 -21.35 31.30 -21.69
N SER A 333 -21.68 30.91 -22.91
CA SER A 333 -21.39 31.69 -24.11
C SER A 333 -22.00 33.09 -24.02
N PRO A 334 -21.35 34.14 -24.53
CA PRO A 334 -21.90 35.49 -24.54
C PRO A 334 -23.01 35.59 -25.60
N LEU A 335 -24.21 35.98 -25.18
CA LEU A 335 -25.26 36.43 -26.08
C LEU A 335 -24.86 37.81 -26.64
N ASN A 336 -24.73 37.87 -27.96
CA ASN A 336 -24.63 39.10 -28.73
C ASN A 336 -25.84 40.00 -28.44
N CYS A 337 -25.56 41.23 -28.04
CA CYS A 337 -26.50 42.35 -28.07
C CYS A 337 -26.07 43.25 -29.23
N GLN A 338 -26.82 43.24 -30.32
CA GLN A 338 -26.86 44.34 -31.28
C GLN A 338 -28.31 44.55 -31.69
N TYR A 339 -28.74 45.79 -31.44
CA TYR A 339 -29.95 46.55 -31.83
C TYR A 339 -31.15 45.85 -32.46
#